data_AF-A0A2L0CCA3-F1
#
_entry.id   AF-A0A2L0CCA3-F1
#
_cell.length_a   1.000
_cell.length_b   1.000
_cell.length_c   1.000
_cell.angle_alpha   90.00
_cell.angle_beta   90.00
_cell.angle_gamma   90.00
#
_symmetry.space_group_name_H-M   'P 1'
#
loop_
_entity.id
_entity.type
_entity.pdbx_description
1 polymer ?
#
loop_
_entity_poly.entity_id
_entity_poly.type
_entity_poly.pdbx_seq_one_letter_code
_entity_poly.pdbx_strand_id
1 'polypeptide(L)'
;YAAKALGVELLIHYGHSCLIPVDQTSIKVLYVFVDIKIDPLHLIETIKLNFDKPEKLAFVSTIQFVTTLQEVVRSLKEEDYDVSIPQFKPLSPGEILGCTAPVLKCASSVIYVGDGRFHLEAAMIANPKIKAYQYDPYAKKFTKEYYDHHEMRRDRKRAIDRAKAVDKFGVIMGTLGRQGSPKVVEHLIEKLEENGKQHVTVLLSEISPEKLDLFGDIDAFVQIACPRLS
;
A
#
# COMPACT_ATOMS: atom_id res chain seq x y z
N TYR A 1 10.36 12.04 16.33
CA TYR A 1 11.15 13.26 16.59
C TYR A 1 10.32 14.37 17.22
N ALA A 2 9.22 14.82 16.59
CA ALA A 2 8.37 15.88 17.15
C ALA A 2 7.87 15.60 18.58
N ALA A 3 7.25 14.44 18.83
CA ALA A 3 6.76 14.08 20.17
C ALA A 3 7.86 14.13 21.25
N LYS A 4 9.05 13.59 20.94
CA LYS A 4 10.21 13.64 21.85
C LYS A 4 10.69 15.07 22.09
N ALA A 5 10.73 15.90 21.05
CA ALA A 5 11.13 17.31 21.16
C ALA A 5 10.14 18.12 22.03
N LEU A 6 8.87 17.72 22.07
CA LEU A 6 7.84 18.29 22.93
C LEU A 6 7.83 17.73 24.36
N GLY A 7 8.81 16.88 24.72
CA GLY A 7 8.87 16.26 26.04
C GLY A 7 7.83 15.17 26.28
N VAL A 8 7.21 14.63 25.23
CA VAL A 8 6.25 13.52 25.36
C VAL A 8 7.00 12.24 25.75
N GLU A 9 6.45 11.51 26.71
CA GLU A 9 7.03 10.25 27.22
C GLU A 9 6.41 8.99 26.60
N LEU A 10 5.16 9.09 26.13
CA LEU A 10 4.40 8.02 25.49
C LEU A 10 3.58 8.56 24.32
N LEU A 11 3.70 7.92 23.16
CA LEU A 11 2.84 8.15 22.00
C LEU A 11 1.81 7.04 21.89
N ILE A 12 0.53 7.38 21.77
CA ILE A 12 -0.54 6.40 21.50
C ILE A 12 -0.92 6.49 20.01
N HIS A 13 -0.70 5.41 19.27
CA HIS A 13 -0.91 5.34 17.82
C HIS A 13 -2.10 4.46 17.49
N TYR A 14 -3.20 5.07 17.05
CA TYR A 14 -4.45 4.36 16.74
C TYR A 14 -4.50 3.89 15.27
N GLY A 15 -5.18 2.76 15.06
CA GLY A 15 -5.74 2.37 13.76
C GLY A 15 -4.78 1.75 12.75
N HIS A 16 -3.48 1.63 13.06
CA HIS A 16 -2.48 1.08 12.13
C HIS A 16 -1.66 -0.04 12.75
N SER A 17 -1.22 -0.95 11.89
CA SER A 17 -0.23 -1.97 12.26
C SER A 17 1.12 -1.40 12.60
N CYS A 18 1.77 -2.08 13.53
CA CYS A 18 3.14 -1.80 13.93
C CYS A 18 4.09 -2.30 12.82
N LEU A 19 4.41 -1.43 11.86
CA LEU A 19 5.31 -1.76 10.74
C LEU A 19 6.80 -1.72 11.13
N ILE A 20 7.10 -1.12 12.29
CA ILE A 20 8.46 -0.95 12.80
C ILE A 20 8.52 -1.59 14.19
N PRO A 21 9.48 -2.48 14.47
CA PRO A 21 9.66 -3.03 15.80
C PRO A 21 9.69 -1.93 16.88
N VAL A 22 8.88 -2.08 17.93
CA VAL A 22 8.68 -1.06 18.96
C VAL A 22 9.96 -0.71 19.72
N ASP A 23 10.90 -1.66 19.82
CA ASP A 23 12.24 -1.50 20.38
C ASP A 23 13.14 -0.56 19.56
N GLN A 24 12.80 -0.30 18.29
CA GLN A 24 13.53 0.60 17.41
C GLN A 24 12.92 2.01 17.33
N THR A 25 11.96 2.32 18.21
CA THR A 25 11.32 3.64 18.28
C THR A 25 12.05 4.56 19.26
N SER A 26 12.13 5.85 18.94
CA SER A 26 12.87 6.83 19.76
C SER A 26 12.11 7.29 21.03
N ILE A 27 10.85 6.88 21.16
CA ILE A 27 9.89 7.21 22.22
C ILE A 27 9.02 5.98 22.44
N LYS A 28 8.54 5.71 23.65
CA LYS A 28 7.60 4.61 23.89
C LYS A 28 6.35 4.82 23.04
N VAL A 29 5.93 3.79 22.30
CA VAL A 29 4.71 3.83 21.48
C VAL A 29 3.78 2.70 21.89
N LEU A 30 2.53 3.06 22.20
CA LEU A 30 1.43 2.11 22.39
C LEU A 30 0.58 2.10 21.12
N TYR A 31 0.58 0.98 20.41
CA TYR A 31 -0.32 0.78 19.27
C TYR A 31 -1.68 0.30 19.75
N VAL A 32 -2.73 1.00 19.36
CA VAL A 32 -4.11 0.63 19.65
C VAL A 32 -4.76 0.22 18.33
N PHE A 33 -4.92 -1.09 18.16
CA PHE A 33 -5.64 -1.64 17.02
C PHE A 33 -7.12 -1.32 17.14
N VAL A 34 -7.69 -0.85 16.04
CA VAL A 34 -9.13 -0.59 15.92
C VAL A 34 -9.71 -1.73 15.10
N ASP A 35 -10.51 -2.56 15.74
CA ASP A 35 -11.22 -3.67 15.11
C ASP A 35 -12.66 -3.24 14.81
N ILE A 36 -12.98 -3.12 13.52
CA ILE A 36 -14.30 -2.70 13.06
C ILE A 36 -15.14 -3.95 12.81
N LYS A 37 -16.24 -4.06 13.55
CA LYS A 37 -17.20 -5.16 13.39
C LYS A 37 -18.05 -4.92 12.16
N ILE A 38 -18.08 -5.92 11.28
CA ILE A 38 -18.93 -5.98 10.09
C ILE A 38 -19.81 -7.23 10.16
N ASP A 39 -20.82 -7.33 9.30
CA ASP A 39 -21.73 -8.47 9.23
C ASP A 39 -21.05 -9.65 8.50
N PRO A 40 -20.56 -10.69 9.20
CA PRO A 40 -19.84 -11.79 8.57
C PRO A 40 -20.78 -12.68 7.75
N LEU A 41 -22.03 -12.84 8.19
CA LEU A 41 -23.03 -13.68 7.52
C LEU A 41 -23.35 -13.12 6.14
N HIS A 42 -23.57 -11.81 6.05
CA HIS A 42 -23.81 -11.18 4.76
C HIS A 42 -22.63 -11.37 3.79
N LEU A 43 -21.39 -11.24 4.25
CA LEU A 43 -20.21 -11.48 3.41
C LEU A 43 -20.13 -12.95 2.97
N ILE A 44 -20.33 -13.91 3.88
CA ILE A 44 -20.32 -15.34 3.55
C ILE A 44 -21.36 -15.66 2.46
N GLU A 45 -22.61 -15.23 2.66
CA GLU A 45 -23.68 -15.48 1.69
C GLU A 45 -23.45 -14.76 0.36
N THR A 46 -22.83 -13.57 0.40
CA THR A 46 -22.40 -12.87 -0.82
C THR A 46 -21.38 -13.69 -1.60
N ILE A 47 -20.40 -14.30 -0.93
CA ILE A 47 -19.40 -15.15 -1.60
C ILE A 47 -20.07 -16.38 -2.19
N LYS A 48 -20.93 -17.06 -1.43
CA LYS A 48 -21.66 -18.25 -1.90
C LYS A 48 -22.54 -17.99 -3.11
N LEU A 49 -23.15 -16.81 -3.18
CA LEU A 49 -24.01 -16.42 -4.29
C LEU A 49 -23.22 -16.17 -5.58
N ASN A 50 -21.95 -15.77 -5.50
CA ASN A 50 -21.19 -15.25 -6.63
C ASN A 50 -20.06 -16.18 -7.12
N PHE A 51 -19.65 -17.19 -6.35
CA PHE A 51 -18.53 -18.06 -6.69
C PHE A 51 -18.84 -19.52 -6.44
N ASP A 52 -18.36 -20.38 -7.35
CA ASP A 52 -18.40 -21.83 -7.16
C ASP A 52 -17.26 -22.29 -6.23
N LYS A 53 -17.49 -23.37 -5.47
CA LYS A 53 -16.49 -23.91 -4.51
C LYS A 53 -15.09 -24.20 -5.09
N PRO A 54 -14.95 -24.71 -6.34
CA PRO A 54 -13.63 -24.98 -6.92
C PRO A 54 -12.83 -23.72 -7.28
N GLU A 55 -13.46 -22.53 -7.29
CA GLU A 55 -12.76 -21.28 -7.55
C GLU A 55 -11.80 -20.95 -6.40
N LYS A 56 -10.55 -20.65 -6.75
CA LYS A 56 -9.52 -20.29 -5.78
C LYS A 56 -9.62 -18.82 -5.43
N LEU A 57 -10.02 -18.49 -4.21
CA LEU A 57 -10.24 -17.12 -3.77
C LEU A 57 -9.16 -16.70 -2.77
N ALA A 58 -8.54 -15.54 -2.99
CA ALA A 58 -7.65 -14.91 -2.03
C ALA A 58 -8.37 -13.77 -1.32
N PHE A 59 -8.35 -13.75 0.01
CA PHE A 59 -9.00 -12.74 0.84
C PHE A 59 -7.97 -11.78 1.41
N VAL A 60 -8.19 -10.48 1.18
CA VAL A 60 -7.33 -9.38 1.67
C VAL A 60 -8.18 -8.25 2.23
N SER A 61 -7.59 -7.41 3.08
CA SER A 61 -8.27 -6.33 3.82
C SER A 61 -7.25 -5.32 4.35
N THR A 62 -7.73 -4.21 4.92
CA THR A 62 -6.95 -3.41 5.88
C THR A 62 -6.98 -4.04 7.27
N ILE A 63 -6.06 -3.60 8.15
CA ILE A 63 -5.96 -4.05 9.54
C ILE A 63 -7.26 -3.92 10.33
N GLN A 64 -8.15 -3.00 9.94
CA GLN A 64 -9.39 -2.75 10.66
C GLN A 64 -10.43 -3.86 10.53
N PHE A 65 -10.36 -4.68 9.47
CA PHE A 65 -11.32 -5.76 9.22
C PHE A 65 -10.70 -7.16 9.18
N VAL A 66 -9.38 -7.31 9.44
CA VAL A 66 -8.72 -8.64 9.34
C VAL A 66 -9.32 -9.66 10.30
N THR A 67 -9.82 -9.26 11.47
CA THR A 67 -10.45 -10.19 12.42
C THR A 67 -11.64 -10.90 11.78
N THR A 68 -12.57 -10.12 11.20
CA THR A 68 -13.75 -10.68 10.52
C THR A 68 -13.38 -11.39 9.22
N LEU A 69 -12.36 -10.91 8.50
CA LEU A 69 -11.81 -11.62 7.33
C LEU A 69 -11.40 -13.06 7.68
N GLN A 70 -10.68 -13.24 8.79
CA GLN A 70 -10.22 -14.55 9.26
C GLN A 70 -11.40 -15.47 9.63
N GLU A 71 -12.41 -14.91 10.30
CA GLU A 71 -13.63 -15.64 10.66
C GLU A 71 -14.39 -16.13 9.42
N VAL A 72 -14.62 -15.24 8.45
CA VAL A 72 -15.32 -15.56 7.19
C VAL A 72 -14.59 -16.63 6.41
N VAL A 73 -13.27 -16.50 6.24
CA VAL A 73 -12.48 -17.50 5.52
C VAL A 73 -12.51 -18.85 6.23
N ARG A 74 -12.47 -18.89 7.57
CA ARG A 74 -12.58 -20.15 8.32
C ARG A 74 -13.93 -20.82 8.05
N SER A 75 -15.03 -20.07 8.13
CA SER A 75 -16.37 -20.60 7.83
C SER A 75 -16.50 -21.09 6.39
N LEU A 76 -15.97 -20.35 5.41
CA LEU A 76 -15.98 -20.78 4.01
C LEU A 76 -15.16 -22.07 3.78
N LYS A 77 -14.05 -22.26 4.51
CA LYS A 77 -13.28 -23.52 4.47
C LYS A 77 -14.05 -24.71 5.04
N GLU A 78 -14.81 -24.50 6.12
CA GLU A 78 -15.67 -25.53 6.71
C GLU A 78 -16.78 -25.99 5.73
N GLU A 79 -17.11 -25.15 4.74
CA GLU A 79 -18.05 -25.45 3.66
C GLU A 79 -17.37 -25.86 2.34
N ASP A 80 -16.11 -26.28 2.38
CA ASP A 80 -15.31 -26.78 1.24
C ASP A 80 -14.99 -25.76 0.13
N TYR A 81 -14.96 -24.46 0.42
CA TYR A 81 -14.45 -23.47 -0.54
C TYR A 81 -12.91 -23.44 -0.56
N ASP A 82 -12.30 -23.33 -1.74
CA ASP A 82 -10.84 -23.13 -1.90
C ASP A 82 -10.46 -21.66 -1.65
N VAL A 83 -10.39 -21.28 -0.37
CA VAL A 83 -10.07 -19.91 0.07
C VAL A 83 -8.71 -19.82 0.77
N SER A 84 -8.01 -18.71 0.54
CA SER A 84 -6.68 -18.44 1.10
C SER A 84 -6.58 -17.03 1.65
N ILE A 85 -5.72 -16.86 2.66
CA ILE A 85 -5.35 -15.55 3.21
C ILE A 85 -3.84 -15.38 3.01
N PRO A 86 -3.41 -14.61 1.98
CA PRO A 86 -2.01 -14.35 1.72
C PRO A 86 -1.42 -13.42 2.80
N GLN A 87 -0.11 -13.46 2.98
CA GLN A 87 0.60 -12.58 3.91
C GLN A 87 1.82 -11.98 3.22
N PHE A 88 1.99 -10.67 3.36
CA PHE A 88 3.23 -9.98 3.02
C PHE A 88 3.87 -9.47 4.32
N LYS A 89 4.94 -10.12 4.79
CA LYS A 89 5.58 -9.72 6.05
C LYS A 89 6.17 -8.30 5.93
N PRO A 90 6.07 -7.46 6.98
CA PRO A 90 5.66 -7.79 8.36
C PRO A 90 4.14 -7.69 8.63
N LEU A 91 3.30 -7.47 7.61
CA LEU A 91 1.85 -7.32 7.78
C LEU A 91 1.19 -8.60 8.31
N SER A 92 0.03 -8.42 8.94
CA SER A 92 -0.81 -9.53 9.40
C SER A 92 -1.32 -10.35 8.20
N PRO A 93 -1.63 -11.65 8.37
CA PRO A 93 -2.25 -12.42 7.30
C PRO A 93 -3.56 -11.77 6.82
N GLY A 94 -3.64 -11.50 5.51
CA GLY A 94 -4.77 -10.85 4.86
C GLY A 94 -4.67 -9.32 4.85
N GLU A 95 -3.73 -8.73 5.58
CA GLU A 95 -3.53 -7.29 5.59
C GLU A 95 -2.75 -6.83 4.34
N ILE A 96 -3.25 -5.78 3.69
CA ILE A 96 -2.57 -5.06 2.61
C ILE A 96 -2.55 -3.56 2.90
N LEU A 97 -1.54 -2.88 2.34
CA LEU A 97 -1.39 -1.44 2.35
C LEU A 97 -1.47 -0.90 0.91
N GLY A 98 -1.75 0.38 0.74
CA GLY A 98 -1.72 0.98 -0.61
C GLY A 98 -0.35 0.89 -1.27
N CYS A 99 0.74 0.79 -0.51
CA CYS A 99 2.10 0.61 -1.01
C CYS A 99 2.55 -0.86 -1.09
N THR A 100 1.81 -1.80 -0.48
CA THR A 100 2.28 -3.17 -0.26
C THR A 100 1.13 -4.15 -0.37
N ALA A 101 1.19 -5.03 -1.39
CA ALA A 101 0.26 -6.13 -1.56
C ALA A 101 1.01 -7.41 -1.97
N PRO A 102 0.53 -8.61 -1.57
CA PRO A 102 1.16 -9.86 -1.94
C PRO A 102 0.95 -10.20 -3.43
N VAL A 103 1.91 -10.93 -4.00
CA VAL A 103 1.75 -11.56 -5.32
C VAL A 103 1.03 -12.90 -5.14
N LEU A 104 -0.13 -13.04 -5.77
CA LEU A 104 -1.04 -14.17 -5.66
C LEU A 104 -0.74 -15.18 -6.76
N LYS A 105 -0.11 -16.30 -6.40
CA LYS A 105 0.31 -17.33 -7.37
C LYS A 105 -0.79 -18.34 -7.72
N CYS A 106 -1.67 -18.65 -6.76
CA CYS A 106 -2.60 -19.76 -6.85
C CYS A 106 -4.07 -19.34 -6.75
N ALA A 107 -4.37 -18.05 -6.77
CA ALA A 107 -5.74 -17.54 -6.74
C ALA A 107 -6.24 -17.24 -8.16
N SER A 108 -7.54 -17.40 -8.38
CA SER A 108 -8.24 -16.97 -9.59
C SER A 108 -8.86 -15.59 -9.43
N SER A 109 -9.30 -15.28 -8.20
CA SER A 109 -9.90 -14.02 -7.80
C SER A 109 -9.34 -13.55 -6.47
N VAL A 110 -9.23 -12.23 -6.31
CA VAL A 110 -8.93 -11.57 -5.04
C VAL A 110 -10.18 -10.83 -4.56
N ILE A 111 -10.54 -11.07 -3.30
CA ILE A 111 -11.65 -10.44 -2.61
C ILE A 111 -11.06 -9.48 -1.58
N TYR A 112 -11.24 -8.19 -1.80
CA TYR A 112 -10.91 -7.15 -0.83
C TYR A 112 -12.12 -6.83 0.04
N VAL A 113 -11.95 -6.91 1.36
CA VAL A 113 -12.95 -6.51 2.34
C VAL A 113 -12.56 -5.15 2.90
N GLY A 114 -13.40 -4.15 2.69
CA GLY A 114 -13.15 -2.79 3.12
C GLY A 114 -13.74 -1.76 2.15
N ASP A 115 -13.75 -0.51 2.59
CA ASP A 115 -14.15 0.64 1.80
C ASP A 115 -12.99 1.25 1.02
N GLY A 116 -13.32 2.04 0.01
CA GLY A 116 -12.35 2.70 -0.85
C GLY A 116 -11.58 1.73 -1.76
N ARG A 117 -11.00 2.27 -2.84
CA ARG A 117 -10.30 1.44 -3.85
C ARG A 117 -8.79 1.41 -3.66
N PHE A 118 -8.26 2.33 -2.85
CA PHE A 118 -6.82 2.61 -2.72
C PHE A 118 -5.98 1.37 -2.38
N HIS A 119 -6.42 0.57 -1.42
CA HIS A 119 -5.72 -0.66 -1.02
C HIS A 119 -5.87 -1.76 -2.05
N LEU A 120 -7.08 -1.95 -2.59
CA LEU A 120 -7.34 -2.94 -3.62
C LEU A 120 -6.55 -2.66 -4.90
N GLU A 121 -6.36 -1.40 -5.28
CA GLU A 121 -5.49 -1.01 -6.40
C GLU A 121 -4.07 -1.53 -6.24
N ALA A 122 -3.50 -1.53 -5.03
CA ALA A 122 -2.18 -2.11 -4.80
C ALA A 122 -2.16 -3.60 -5.14
N ALA A 123 -3.20 -4.34 -4.72
CA ALA A 123 -3.36 -5.74 -5.07
C ALA A 123 -3.58 -5.95 -6.58
N MET A 124 -4.37 -5.10 -7.24
CA MET A 124 -4.59 -5.15 -8.69
C MET A 124 -3.29 -4.89 -9.47
N ILE A 125 -2.54 -3.84 -9.11
CA ILE A 125 -1.24 -3.50 -9.69
C ILE A 125 -0.26 -4.67 -9.59
N ALA A 126 -0.18 -5.30 -8.42
CA ALA A 126 0.70 -6.45 -8.19
C ALA A 126 0.24 -7.73 -8.91
N ASN A 127 -1.07 -7.84 -9.23
CA ASN A 127 -1.70 -9.05 -9.73
C ASN A 127 -2.58 -8.79 -10.98
N PRO A 128 -2.01 -8.33 -12.11
CA PRO A 128 -2.76 -7.83 -13.27
C PRO A 128 -3.63 -8.87 -13.99
N LYS A 129 -3.48 -10.16 -13.67
CA LYS A 129 -4.24 -11.26 -14.29
C LYS A 129 -5.33 -11.83 -13.37
N ILE A 130 -5.38 -11.38 -12.12
CA ILE A 130 -6.32 -11.89 -11.11
C ILE A 130 -7.58 -11.03 -11.14
N LYS A 131 -8.76 -11.67 -11.13
CA LYS A 131 -10.02 -10.93 -11.05
C LYS A 131 -10.12 -10.25 -9.68
N ALA A 132 -10.40 -8.96 -9.63
CA ALA A 132 -10.52 -8.24 -8.38
C ALA A 132 -11.98 -7.95 -8.04
N TYR A 133 -12.34 -8.15 -6.78
CA TYR A 133 -13.64 -7.80 -6.24
C TYR A 133 -13.47 -7.02 -4.93
N GLN A 134 -14.39 -6.11 -4.70
CA GLN A 134 -14.50 -5.34 -3.46
C GLN A 134 -15.82 -5.68 -2.77
N TYR A 135 -15.75 -5.99 -1.49
CA TYR A 135 -16.88 -5.99 -0.59
C TYR A 135 -16.78 -4.77 0.33
N ASP A 136 -17.67 -3.80 0.14
CA ASP A 136 -17.84 -2.67 1.05
C ASP A 136 -18.78 -3.09 2.19
N PRO A 137 -18.27 -3.22 3.44
CA PRO A 137 -19.06 -3.69 4.56
C PRO A 137 -20.10 -2.68 5.05
N TYR A 138 -19.93 -1.39 4.75
CA TYR A 138 -20.85 -0.33 5.15
C TYR A 138 -22.02 -0.26 4.18
N ALA A 139 -21.72 -0.24 2.88
CA ALA A 139 -22.73 -0.20 1.82
C ALA A 139 -23.35 -1.59 1.54
N LYS A 140 -22.77 -2.66 2.11
CA LYS A 140 -23.11 -4.07 1.80
C LYS A 140 -23.08 -4.34 0.29
N LYS A 141 -22.12 -3.73 -0.40
CA LYS A 141 -22.02 -3.79 -1.86
C LYS A 141 -20.85 -4.68 -2.26
N PHE A 142 -21.12 -5.59 -3.18
CA PHE A 142 -20.09 -6.43 -3.79
C PHE A 142 -19.90 -6.03 -5.26
N THR A 143 -18.72 -5.53 -5.60
CA THR A 143 -18.41 -5.05 -6.95
C THR A 143 -17.21 -5.77 -7.52
N LYS A 144 -17.23 -5.95 -8.84
CA LYS A 144 -16.05 -6.33 -9.60
C LYS A 144 -15.28 -5.08 -9.97
N GLU A 145 -13.99 -5.09 -9.65
CA GLU A 145 -13.12 -3.94 -9.78
C GLU A 145 -12.11 -4.15 -10.91
N TYR A 146 -11.78 -3.04 -11.58
CA TYR A 146 -10.88 -3.03 -12.72
C TYR A 146 -9.83 -1.94 -12.53
N TYR A 147 -8.63 -2.22 -13.02
CA TYR A 147 -7.51 -1.28 -13.03
C TYR A 147 -6.96 -1.16 -14.45
N ASP A 148 -6.87 0.06 -14.96
CA ASP A 148 -6.31 0.27 -16.31
C ASP A 148 -4.78 0.22 -16.25
N HIS A 149 -4.25 -0.99 -16.40
CA HIS A 149 -2.81 -1.20 -16.48
C HIS A 149 -2.18 -0.58 -17.72
N HIS A 150 -2.93 -0.40 -18.82
CA HIS A 150 -2.41 0.19 -20.04
C HIS A 150 -2.21 1.69 -19.86
N GLU A 151 -3.21 2.37 -19.31
CA GLU A 151 -3.12 3.78 -18.93
C GLU A 151 -2.00 4.03 -17.93
N MET A 152 -1.96 3.29 -16.82
CA MET A 152 -0.91 3.43 -15.81
C MET A 152 0.50 3.26 -16.42
N ARG A 153 0.71 2.25 -17.27
CA ARG A 153 2.01 2.02 -17.92
C ARG A 153 2.34 3.10 -18.94
N ARG A 154 1.35 3.57 -19.72
CA ARG A 154 1.51 4.65 -20.69
C ARG A 154 1.96 5.94 -20.00
N ASP A 155 1.31 6.29 -18.90
CA ASP A 155 1.58 7.55 -18.20
C ASP A 155 2.93 7.51 -17.49
N ARG A 156 3.28 6.38 -16.86
CA ARG A 156 4.63 6.15 -16.32
C ARG A 156 5.71 6.18 -17.39
N LYS A 157 5.46 5.55 -18.55
CA LYS A 157 6.40 5.60 -19.68
C LYS A 157 6.59 7.03 -20.18
N ARG A 158 5.51 7.81 -20.29
CA ARG A 158 5.58 9.22 -20.67
C ARG A 158 6.41 10.05 -19.68
N ALA A 159 6.23 9.82 -18.37
CA ALA A 159 7.04 10.48 -17.35
C ALA A 159 8.54 10.10 -17.46
N ILE A 160 8.84 8.82 -17.65
CA ILE A 160 10.20 8.31 -17.87
C ILE A 160 10.82 8.93 -19.14
N ASP A 161 10.09 8.96 -20.24
CA ASP A 161 10.61 9.46 -21.52
C ASP A 161 10.86 10.97 -21.48
N ARG A 162 10.04 11.74 -20.75
CA ARG A 162 10.33 13.15 -20.44
C ARG A 162 11.58 13.29 -19.57
N ALA A 163 11.69 12.49 -18.51
CA ALA A 163 12.81 12.56 -17.58
C ALA A 163 14.16 12.23 -18.24
N LYS A 164 14.20 11.38 -19.27
CA LYS A 164 15.45 11.09 -20.01
C LYS A 164 16.05 12.33 -20.70
N ALA A 165 15.21 13.27 -21.11
CA ALA A 165 15.62 14.45 -21.86
C ALA A 165 16.09 15.61 -20.98
N VAL A 166 15.91 15.51 -19.66
CA VAL A 166 16.25 16.59 -18.72
C VAL A 166 17.64 16.40 -18.13
N ASP A 167 18.27 17.48 -17.68
CA ASP A 167 19.64 17.44 -17.18
C ASP A 167 19.76 17.53 -15.67
N LYS A 168 18.79 18.16 -14.99
CA LYS A 168 18.84 18.35 -13.54
C LYS A 168 17.67 17.69 -12.80
N PHE A 169 18.03 16.83 -11.85
CA PHE A 169 17.09 16.05 -11.05
C PHE A 169 17.02 16.52 -9.59
N GLY A 170 15.81 16.60 -9.04
CA GLY A 170 15.58 16.67 -7.61
C GLY A 170 15.46 15.26 -7.03
N VAL A 171 16.40 14.87 -6.17
CA VAL A 171 16.37 13.58 -5.47
C VAL A 171 15.74 13.78 -4.09
N ILE A 172 14.47 13.39 -3.96
CA ILE A 172 13.70 13.62 -2.73
C ILE A 172 13.92 12.46 -1.76
N MET A 173 14.40 12.77 -0.56
CA MET A 173 14.44 11.83 0.56
C MET A 173 13.30 12.13 1.53
N GLY A 174 12.37 11.17 1.66
CA GLY A 174 11.27 11.25 2.61
C GLY A 174 11.77 11.20 4.06
N THR A 175 11.45 12.22 4.86
CA THR A 175 11.85 12.30 6.28
C THR A 175 10.72 11.94 7.25
N LEU A 176 9.53 11.66 6.74
CA LEU A 176 8.41 11.19 7.55
C LEU A 176 8.54 9.70 7.89
N GLY A 177 8.64 9.42 9.18
CA GLY A 177 8.77 8.05 9.70
C GLY A 177 10.02 7.36 9.12
N ARG A 178 9.83 6.19 8.50
CA ARG A 178 10.89 5.43 7.81
C ARG A 178 10.59 5.21 6.31
N GLN A 179 9.92 6.18 5.67
CA GLN A 179 9.57 6.06 4.26
C GLN A 179 10.80 6.25 3.33
N GLY A 180 11.80 7.02 3.75
CA GLY A 180 13.03 7.23 2.98
C GLY A 180 14.15 6.23 3.28
N SER A 181 15.10 6.12 2.36
CA SER A 181 16.29 5.28 2.49
C SER A 181 17.54 6.02 2.00
N PRO A 182 18.48 6.39 2.90
CA PRO A 182 19.73 7.05 2.52
C PRO A 182 20.52 6.24 1.49
N LYS A 183 20.58 4.91 1.66
CA LYS A 183 21.27 4.01 0.74
C LYS A 183 20.71 4.06 -0.68
N VAL A 184 19.39 4.19 -0.82
CA VAL A 184 18.74 4.29 -2.14
C VAL A 184 19.00 5.67 -2.75
N VAL A 185 19.01 6.73 -1.93
CA VAL A 185 19.36 8.08 -2.36
C VAL A 185 20.80 8.12 -2.89
N GLU A 186 21.76 7.61 -2.11
CA GLU A 186 23.18 7.50 -2.50
C GLU A 186 23.32 6.75 -3.83
N HIS A 187 22.70 5.58 -3.94
CA HIS A 187 22.75 4.79 -5.17
C HIS A 187 22.18 5.52 -6.39
N LEU A 188 21.08 6.27 -6.22
CA LEU A 188 20.47 7.02 -7.33
C LEU A 188 21.31 8.23 -7.71
N ILE A 189 21.95 8.89 -6.75
CA ILE A 189 22.91 9.97 -7.00
C ILE A 189 24.09 9.45 -7.83
N GLU A 190 24.71 8.35 -7.41
CA GLU A 190 25.81 7.71 -8.17
C GLU A 190 25.39 7.43 -9.61
N LYS A 191 24.18 6.88 -9.83
CA LYS A 191 23.66 6.60 -11.17
C LYS A 191 23.41 7.85 -11.99
N LEU A 192 22.95 8.94 -11.38
CA LEU A 192 22.77 10.22 -12.07
C LEU A 192 24.13 10.81 -12.49
N GLU A 193 25.12 10.80 -11.59
CA GLU A 193 26.47 11.28 -11.84
C GLU A 193 27.20 10.47 -12.93
N GLU A 194 27.10 9.13 -12.90
CA GLU A 194 27.63 8.23 -13.94
C GLU A 194 27.07 8.55 -15.34
N ASN A 195 25.86 9.10 -15.41
CA ASN A 195 25.20 9.48 -16.66
C ASN A 195 25.31 10.98 -16.97
N GLY A 196 26.19 11.70 -16.25
CA GLY A 196 26.44 13.13 -16.46
C GLY A 196 25.25 14.04 -16.11
N LYS A 197 24.32 13.58 -15.27
CA LYS A 197 23.15 14.35 -14.84
C LYS A 197 23.44 15.12 -13.56
N GLN A 198 22.97 16.36 -13.50
CA GLN A 198 23.03 17.19 -12.29
C GLN A 198 21.95 16.76 -11.30
N HIS A 199 22.20 16.94 -10.02
CA HIS A 199 21.23 16.57 -8.99
C HIS A 199 21.23 17.55 -7.81
N VAL A 200 20.08 17.63 -7.13
CA VAL A 200 19.90 18.32 -5.85
C VAL A 200 19.14 17.41 -4.92
N THR A 201 19.71 17.12 -3.75
CA THR A 201 19.02 16.32 -2.72
C THR A 201 18.07 17.21 -1.92
N VAL A 202 16.80 16.82 -1.86
CA VAL A 202 15.74 17.56 -1.17
C VAL A 202 15.17 16.70 -0.05
N LEU A 203 15.22 17.20 1.19
CA LEU A 203 14.64 16.51 2.35
C LEU A 203 13.22 17.03 2.59
N LEU A 204 12.20 16.15 2.47
CA LEU A 204 10.80 16.53 2.68
C LEU A 204 10.10 15.54 3.60
N SER A 205 9.39 16.05 4.61
CA SER A 205 8.50 15.23 5.42
C SER A 205 7.22 14.88 4.65
N GLU A 206 6.65 15.88 4.00
CA GLU A 206 5.45 15.75 3.17
C GLU A 206 5.72 16.35 1.80
N ILE A 207 5.51 15.54 0.77
CA ILE A 207 5.70 15.91 -0.63
C ILE A 207 4.36 16.41 -1.18
N SER A 208 4.35 17.61 -1.77
CA SER A 208 3.18 18.17 -2.43
C SER A 208 3.60 18.98 -3.66
N PRO A 209 2.76 19.10 -4.70
CA PRO A 209 3.09 19.86 -5.90
C PRO A 209 3.54 21.29 -5.59
N GLU A 210 2.87 21.97 -4.64
CA GLU A 210 3.17 23.36 -4.29
C GLU A 210 4.58 23.55 -3.73
N LYS A 211 5.13 22.54 -3.02
CA LYS A 211 6.52 22.58 -2.54
C LYS A 211 7.52 22.32 -3.66
N LEU A 212 7.16 21.44 -4.60
CA LEU A 212 8.02 21.11 -5.74
C LEU A 212 8.12 22.26 -6.73
N ASP A 213 7.02 23.00 -6.93
CA ASP A 213 6.97 24.18 -7.81
C ASP A 213 7.90 25.32 -7.36
N LEU A 214 8.34 25.33 -6.09
CA LEU A 214 9.31 26.31 -5.59
C LEU A 214 10.73 26.10 -6.14
N PHE A 215 11.03 24.92 -6.70
CA PHE A 215 12.32 24.59 -7.29
C PHE A 215 12.30 24.85 -8.80
N GLY A 216 12.34 26.13 -9.20
CA GLY A 216 12.25 26.53 -10.61
C GLY A 216 13.41 26.11 -11.51
N ASP A 217 14.49 25.57 -10.93
CA ASP A 217 15.71 25.12 -11.62
C ASP A 217 15.87 23.59 -11.60
N ILE A 218 14.81 22.84 -11.31
CA ILE A 218 14.76 21.37 -11.34
C ILE A 218 13.75 20.92 -12.40
N ASP A 219 14.18 20.03 -13.29
CA ASP A 219 13.36 19.60 -14.43
C ASP A 219 12.54 18.33 -14.15
N ALA A 220 13.04 17.47 -13.26
CA ALA A 220 12.39 16.22 -12.88
C ALA A 220 12.71 15.83 -11.43
N PHE A 221 11.77 15.13 -10.78
CA PHE A 221 11.97 14.62 -9.42
C PHE A 221 11.94 13.10 -9.38
N VAL A 222 12.82 12.53 -8.55
CA VAL A 222 12.78 11.13 -8.13
C VAL A 222 12.56 11.10 -6.64
N GLN A 223 11.50 10.42 -6.19
CA GLN A 223 11.15 10.36 -4.77
C GLN A 223 11.49 9.02 -4.14
N ILE A 224 12.17 9.08 -3.01
CA ILE A 224 12.49 7.97 -2.12
C ILE A 224 11.70 8.21 -0.82
N ALA A 225 10.40 7.99 -0.89
CA ALA A 225 9.44 8.09 0.20
C ALA A 225 8.31 7.06 0.00
N CYS A 226 7.04 7.46 0.11
CA CYS A 226 5.91 6.57 -0.16
C CYS A 226 5.77 6.31 -1.68
N PRO A 227 5.79 5.06 -2.16
CA PRO A 227 5.71 4.73 -3.58
C PRO A 227 4.36 5.07 -4.23
N ARG A 228 3.34 5.46 -3.44
CA ARG A 228 2.02 5.86 -3.92
C ARG A 228 1.94 7.30 -4.44
N LEU A 229 3.00 8.10 -4.26
CA LEU A 229 3.03 9.50 -4.69
C LEU A 229 3.39 9.69 -6.19
N SER A 230 3.87 8.64 -6.87
CA SER A 230 4.46 8.71 -8.22
C SER A 230 4.03 7.58 -9.16
#